data_AF-A0A354J4G2-F1
#
_entry.id   AF-A0A354J4G2-F1
#
_cell.length_a   1.000
_cell.length_b   1.000
_cell.length_c   1.000
_cell.angle_alpha   90.00
_cell.angle_beta   90.00
_cell.angle_gamma   90.00
#
_symmetry.space_group_name_H-M   'P 1'
#
loop_
_entity.id
_entity.type
_entity.pdbx_description
1 polymer ?
#
loop_
_entity_poly.entity_id
_entity_poly.type
_entity_poly.pdbx_seq_one_letter_code
_entity_poly.pdbx_strand_id
1 'polypeptide(L)'
;EDVITEEWMEQRIANQRSEKKHTMYILTNQKGINGASCLLYSNLLFDFANNIQSDLYILPSSIHEVILVPSQKKIKKESLEQMVWEVNHTHVAPEEVLSDRVYYYSRENNSIRL
;
A
#
# COMPACT_ATOMS: atom_id res chain seq x y z
N GLU A 1 -19.28 38.07 11.83
CA GLU A 1 -19.79 37.11 10.85
C GLU A 1 -18.76 37.03 9.74
N ASP A 2 -18.00 35.94 9.67
CA ASP A 2 -16.98 35.78 8.65
C ASP A 2 -17.66 35.51 7.31
N VAL A 3 -17.51 36.47 6.38
CA VAL A 3 -18.02 36.37 5.01
C VAL A 3 -17.23 35.28 4.30
N ILE A 4 -17.88 34.12 4.09
CA ILE A 4 -17.33 33.05 3.26
C ILE A 4 -17.40 33.52 1.81
N THR A 5 -16.25 33.90 1.24
CA THR A 5 -16.16 34.34 -0.15
C THR A 5 -16.07 33.15 -1.10
N GLU A 6 -16.48 33.34 -2.36
CA GLU A 6 -16.33 32.34 -3.42
C GLU A 6 -14.88 31.93 -3.60
N GLU A 7 -13.94 32.88 -3.47
CA GLU A 7 -12.50 32.63 -3.52
C GLU A 7 -12.03 31.70 -2.38
N TRP A 8 -12.59 31.82 -1.18
CA TRP A 8 -12.30 30.91 -0.06
C TRP A 8 -12.86 29.50 -0.30
N MET A 9 -14.01 29.38 -0.97
CA MET A 9 -14.56 28.08 -1.38
C MET A 9 -13.72 27.44 -2.49
N GLU A 10 -13.31 28.20 -3.50
CA GLU A 10 -12.45 27.74 -4.59
C GLU A 10 -11.07 27.28 -4.09
N GLN A 11 -10.46 28.04 -3.18
CA GLN A 11 -9.20 27.65 -2.53
C GLN A 11 -9.35 26.37 -1.70
N ARG A 12 -10.48 26.16 -1.02
CA ARG A 12 -10.75 24.90 -0.29
C ARG A 12 -10.94 23.71 -1.24
N ILE A 13 -11.65 23.89 -2.36
CA ILE A 13 -11.87 22.83 -3.36
C ILE A 13 -10.53 22.46 -4.06
N ALA A 14 -9.70 23.46 -4.37
CA ALA A 14 -8.36 23.24 -4.93
C ALA A 14 -7.43 22.54 -3.93
N ASN A 15 -7.46 22.92 -2.64
CA ASN A 15 -6.67 22.28 -1.60
C ASN A 15 -7.14 20.83 -1.33
N GLN A 16 -8.44 20.54 -1.42
CA GLN A 16 -8.98 19.17 -1.34
C GLN A 16 -8.57 18.30 -2.53
N ARG A 17 -8.37 18.88 -3.72
CA ARG A 17 -7.86 18.15 -4.91
C ARG A 17 -6.37 17.81 -4.82
N SER A 18 -5.65 18.35 -3.85
CA SER A 18 -4.22 18.07 -3.64
C SER A 18 -3.96 16.90 -2.69
N GLU A 19 -4.99 16.21 -2.18
CA GLU A 19 -4.81 14.90 -1.58
C GLU A 19 -4.45 13.90 -2.66
N LYS A 20 -3.15 13.71 -2.89
CA LYS A 20 -2.64 12.64 -3.73
C LYS A 20 -3.18 11.32 -3.17
N LYS A 21 -4.23 10.78 -3.77
CA LYS A 21 -4.68 9.41 -3.55
C LYS A 21 -3.49 8.50 -3.85
N HIS A 22 -2.86 7.97 -2.81
CA HIS A 22 -1.90 6.89 -2.97
C HIS A 22 -2.71 5.67 -3.40
N THR A 23 -2.55 5.26 -4.66
CA THR A 23 -3.21 4.06 -5.17
C THR A 23 -2.65 2.85 -4.42
N MET A 24 -3.51 2.12 -3.72
CA MET A 24 -3.15 0.88 -3.03
C MET A 24 -3.87 -0.27 -3.73
N TYR A 25 -3.22 -1.42 -3.80
CA TYR A 25 -3.73 -2.62 -4.44
C TYR A 25 -3.74 -3.78 -3.47
N ILE A 26 -4.75 -4.64 -3.57
CA ILE A 26 -4.85 -5.86 -2.77
C ILE A 26 -4.38 -7.03 -3.63
N LEU A 27 -3.41 -7.77 -3.13
CA LEU A 27 -2.98 -9.04 -3.71
C LEU A 27 -3.56 -10.19 -2.88
N THR A 28 -4.46 -10.92 -3.51
CA THR A 28 -5.08 -12.13 -2.96
C THR A 28 -5.38 -13.11 -4.10
N ASN A 29 -5.88 -14.30 -3.77
CA ASN A 29 -6.37 -15.25 -4.77
C ASN A 29 -7.88 -15.07 -5.02
N GLN A 30 -8.43 -15.76 -6.01
CA GLN A 30 -9.85 -15.67 -6.38
C GLN A 30 -10.82 -16.07 -5.25
N LYS A 31 -10.36 -16.83 -4.26
CA LYS A 31 -11.17 -17.27 -3.12
C LYS A 31 -11.11 -16.30 -1.95
N GLY A 32 -10.18 -15.33 -1.95
CA GLY A 32 -9.92 -14.44 -0.82
C GLY A 32 -9.37 -15.15 0.42
N ILE A 33 -8.93 -16.42 0.31
CA ILE A 33 -8.50 -17.23 1.44
C ILE A 33 -7.06 -17.71 1.24
N ASN A 34 -6.16 -17.47 2.18
CA ASN A 34 -4.72 -17.77 2.08
C ASN A 34 -4.06 -17.15 0.84
N GLY A 35 -4.58 -16.01 0.38
CA GLY A 35 -4.18 -15.37 -0.87
C GLY A 35 -2.87 -14.60 -0.80
N ALA A 36 -2.34 -14.30 0.39
CA ALA A 36 -1.02 -13.70 0.53
C ALA A 36 0.09 -14.58 -0.09
N SER A 37 -0.14 -15.89 -0.17
CA SER A 37 0.74 -16.84 -0.85
C SER A 37 0.93 -16.55 -2.34
N CYS A 38 0.04 -15.78 -2.98
CA CYS A 38 0.21 -15.32 -4.37
C CYS A 38 1.49 -14.50 -4.56
N LEU A 39 2.08 -13.92 -3.50
CA LEU A 39 3.41 -13.30 -3.55
C LEU A 39 4.49 -14.24 -4.10
N LEU A 40 4.32 -15.56 -3.93
CA LEU A 40 5.27 -16.58 -4.36
C LEU A 40 5.08 -17.00 -5.82
N TYR A 41 4.03 -16.50 -6.50
CA TYR A 41 3.80 -16.84 -7.90
C TYR A 41 4.88 -16.21 -8.76
N SER A 42 5.52 -17.05 -9.57
CA SER A 42 6.60 -16.64 -10.45
C SER A 42 6.15 -15.49 -11.35
N ASN A 43 6.99 -14.45 -11.44
CA ASN A 43 6.80 -13.25 -12.26
C ASN A 43 5.59 -12.37 -11.90
N LEU A 44 4.74 -12.73 -10.92
CA LEU A 44 3.56 -11.95 -10.59
C LEU A 44 3.89 -10.49 -10.22
N LEU A 45 4.86 -10.29 -9.32
CA LEU A 45 5.29 -8.95 -8.92
C LEU A 45 6.00 -8.21 -10.06
N PHE A 46 6.75 -8.93 -10.90
CA PHE A 46 7.44 -8.35 -12.05
C PHE A 46 6.46 -7.82 -13.09
N ASP A 47 5.50 -8.65 -13.50
CA ASP A 47 4.48 -8.29 -14.48
C ASP A 47 3.60 -7.15 -13.96
N PHE A 48 3.21 -7.21 -12.69
CA PHE A 48 2.42 -6.16 -12.05
C PHE A 48 3.20 -4.83 -11.97
N ALA A 49 4.42 -4.84 -11.45
CA ALA A 49 5.27 -3.64 -11.33
C ALA A 49 5.60 -3.01 -12.69
N ASN A 50 5.77 -3.82 -13.73
CA ASN A 50 5.94 -3.36 -15.10
C ASN A 50 4.65 -2.77 -15.66
N ASN A 51 3.49 -3.37 -15.38
CA ASN A 51 2.21 -2.82 -15.83
C ASN A 51 1.97 -1.41 -15.28
N ILE A 52 2.20 -1.22 -13.98
CA ILE A 52 1.99 0.08 -13.32
C ILE A 52 3.20 1.03 -13.40
N GLN A 53 4.30 0.58 -14.01
CA GLN A 53 5.55 1.32 -14.14
C GLN A 53 6.09 1.87 -12.80
N SER A 54 6.11 1.04 -11.74
CA SER A 54 6.60 1.45 -10.42
C SER A 54 7.24 0.31 -9.63
N ASP A 55 8.24 0.62 -8.78
CA ASP A 55 8.64 -0.25 -7.67
C ASP A 55 7.52 -0.32 -6.63
N LEU A 56 7.58 -1.27 -5.68
CA LEU A 56 6.47 -1.49 -4.74
C LEU A 56 6.96 -1.55 -3.30
N TYR A 57 6.18 -0.98 -2.40
CA TYR A 57 6.12 -1.44 -1.02
C TYR A 57 5.11 -2.56 -0.90
N ILE A 58 5.46 -3.61 -0.15
CA ILE A 58 4.62 -4.76 0.15
C ILE A 58 4.33 -4.71 1.65
N LEU A 59 3.07 -4.53 1.99
CA LEU A 59 2.58 -4.46 3.36
C LEU A 59 1.83 -5.77 3.63
N PRO A 60 2.37 -6.66 4.46
CA PRO A 60 1.61 -7.81 4.97
C PRO A 60 0.39 -7.30 5.73
N SER A 61 -0.80 -7.80 5.38
CA SER A 61 -2.04 -7.46 6.09
C SER A 61 -2.59 -8.66 6.85
N SER A 62 -2.61 -9.83 6.22
CA SER A 62 -2.97 -11.10 6.88
C SER A 62 -2.50 -12.29 6.01
N ILE A 63 -2.72 -13.52 6.47
CA ILE A 63 -2.55 -14.73 5.65
C ILE A 63 -3.41 -14.69 4.36
N HIS A 64 -4.51 -13.93 4.36
CA HIS A 64 -5.47 -13.87 3.27
C HIS A 64 -5.06 -12.90 2.16
N GLU A 65 -4.30 -11.85 2.48
CA GLU A 65 -3.97 -10.79 1.54
C GLU A 65 -2.74 -9.97 1.95
N VAL A 66 -2.11 -9.36 0.95
CA VAL A 66 -1.10 -8.30 1.16
C VAL A 66 -1.48 -7.07 0.37
N ILE A 67 -1.06 -5.91 0.88
CA ILE A 67 -1.30 -4.63 0.24
C ILE A 67 -0.05 -4.21 -0.51
N LEU A 68 -0.19 -3.90 -1.80
CA LEU A 68 0.86 -3.39 -2.66
C LEU A 68 0.68 -1.88 -2.83
N VAL A 69 1.73 -1.12 -2.57
CA VAL A 69 1.73 0.34 -2.68
C VAL A 69 2.86 0.76 -3.64
N PRO A 70 2.56 1.45 -4.75
CA PRO A 70 3.58 1.98 -5.64
C PRO A 70 4.55 2.90 -4.88
N SER A 71 5.84 2.70 -5.09
CA SER A 71 6.87 3.52 -4.48
C SER A 71 6.82 4.94 -5.06
N GLN A 72 6.44 5.90 -4.22
CA GLN A 72 6.44 7.32 -4.57
C GLN A 72 7.39 8.07 -3.66
N LYS A 73 8.09 9.08 -4.21
CA LYS A 73 9.10 9.90 -3.48
C LYS A 73 8.60 10.53 -2.16
N LYS A 74 7.28 10.66 -1.98
CA LYS A 74 6.67 11.28 -0.79
C LYS A 74 6.31 10.28 0.31
N ILE A 75 6.27 8.99 0.01
CA ILE A 75 5.91 7.96 0.99
C ILE A 75 7.17 7.55 1.75
N LYS A 76 7.14 7.74 3.07
CA LYS A 76 8.19 7.26 3.97
C LYS A 76 7.88 5.82 4.36
N LYS A 77 8.88 4.94 4.26
CA LYS A 77 8.74 3.54 4.62
C LYS A 77 8.33 3.38 6.08
N GLU A 78 8.88 4.19 6.97
CA GLU A 78 8.64 4.17 8.41
C GLU A 78 7.16 4.42 8.74
N SER A 79 6.51 5.29 7.97
CA SER A 79 5.07 5.57 8.13
C SER A 79 4.22 4.35 7.74
N LEU A 80 4.64 3.58 6.74
CA LEU A 80 3.98 2.34 6.36
C LEU A 80 4.24 1.25 7.40
N GLU A 81 5.47 1.15 7.92
CA GLU A 81 5.81 0.19 8.98
C GLU A 81 4.99 0.43 10.25
N GLN A 82 4.83 1.70 10.64
CA GLN A 82 3.97 2.05 11.77
C GLN A 82 2.52 1.64 11.53
N MET A 83 1.99 1.86 10.32
CA MET A 83 0.62 1.48 9.96
C MET A 83 0.43 -0.05 10.01
N VAL A 84 1.36 -0.82 9.46
CA VAL A 84 1.30 -2.30 9.49
C VAL A 84 1.36 -2.80 10.93
N TRP A 85 2.30 -2.28 11.71
CA TRP A 85 2.44 -2.66 13.12
C TRP A 85 1.15 -2.37 13.91
N GLU A 86 0.58 -1.16 13.77
CA GLU A 86 -0.65 -0.80 14.49
C GLU A 86 -1.80 -1.74 14.12
N VAL A 87 -2.04 -1.97 12.83
CA VAL A 87 -3.14 -2.83 12.36
C VAL A 87 -2.97 -4.27 12.85
N ASN A 88 -1.76 -4.84 12.72
CA ASN A 88 -1.49 -6.21 13.15
C ASN A 88 -1.74 -6.43 14.65
N HIS A 89 -1.39 -5.45 15.48
CA HIS A 89 -1.51 -5.58 16.95
C HIS A 89 -2.90 -5.20 17.49
N THR A 90 -3.80 -4.67 16.66
CA THR A 90 -5.10 -4.17 17.13
C THR A 90 -6.32 -4.75 16.41
N HIS A 91 -6.21 -5.10 15.12
CA HIS A 91 -7.35 -5.47 14.27
C HIS A 91 -7.23 -6.83 13.60
N VAL A 92 -6.06 -7.47 13.64
CA VAL A 92 -5.80 -8.77 12.99
C VAL A 92 -5.69 -9.86 14.07
N ALA A 93 -6.29 -11.02 13.82
CA ALA A 93 -6.16 -12.15 14.73
C ALA A 93 -4.69 -12.62 14.79
N PRO A 94 -4.14 -12.97 15.97
CA PRO A 94 -2.72 -13.36 16.08
C PRO A 94 -2.30 -14.48 15.12
N GLU A 95 -3.18 -15.43 14.84
CA GLU A 95 -2.98 -16.54 13.91
C GLU A 95 -2.98 -16.14 12.43
N GLU A 96 -3.48 -14.95 12.10
CA GLU A 96 -3.53 -14.41 10.74
C GLU A 96 -2.38 -13.43 10.44
N VAL A 97 -1.62 -13.01 11.46
CA VAL A 97 -0.51 -12.06 11.29
C VAL A 97 0.67 -12.73 10.58
N LEU A 98 1.12 -12.13 9.47
CA LEU A 98 2.28 -12.61 8.71
C LEU A 98 3.61 -11.97 9.13
N SER A 99 3.65 -10.64 9.29
CA SER A 99 4.85 -9.87 9.61
C SER A 99 4.51 -8.42 9.90
N ASP A 100 5.23 -7.81 10.85
CA ASP A 100 5.16 -6.37 11.18
C ASP A 100 6.07 -5.50 10.29
N ARG A 101 6.73 -6.10 9.29
CA ARG A 101 7.70 -5.42 8.44
C ARG A 101 7.12 -5.10 7.07
N VAL A 102 7.47 -3.92 6.57
CA VAL A 102 7.22 -3.54 5.17
C VAL A 102 8.40 -3.97 4.33
N TYR A 103 8.11 -4.67 3.23
CA TYR A 103 9.10 -5.09 2.26
C TYR A 103 9.10 -4.13 1.06
N TYR A 104 10.19 -4.13 0.31
CA TYR A 104 10.35 -3.35 -0.90
C TYR A 104 10.69 -4.26 -2.07
N TYR A 105 9.91 -4.21 -3.13
CA TYR A 105 10.19 -4.89 -4.38
C TYR A 105 10.79 -3.91 -5.39
N SER A 106 11.99 -4.24 -5.86
CA SER A 106 12.68 -3.51 -6.94
C SER A 106 12.31 -4.12 -8.28
N ARG A 107 11.68 -3.33 -9.15
CA ARG A 107 11.35 -3.72 -10.52
C ARG A 107 12.60 -3.93 -11.35
N GLU A 108 13.60 -3.08 -11.19
CA GLU A 108 14.88 -3.17 -11.91
C GLU A 108 15.64 -4.46 -11.58
N ASN A 109 15.73 -4.81 -10.29
CA ASN A 109 16.48 -5.97 -9.84
C ASN A 109 15.64 -7.24 -9.71
N ASN A 110 14.33 -7.19 -10.01
CA ASN A 110 13.37 -8.27 -9.82
C ASN A 110 13.54 -9.01 -8.48
N SER A 111 13.59 -8.25 -7.39
CA SER A 111 13.90 -8.81 -6.06
C SER A 111 13.20 -8.06 -4.93
N ILE A 112 12.90 -8.79 -3.87
CA ILE A 112 12.33 -8.27 -2.62
C ILE A 112 13.46 -8.06 -1.61
N ARG A 113 13.44 -6.93 -0.92
CA ARG A 113 14.33 -6.60 0.20
C ARG A 113 13.56 -6.02 1.37
N LEU A 114 14.19 -6.02 2.54
CA LEU A 114 13.75 -5.24 3.71
C LEU A 114 14.12 -3.78 3.54
#